data_AF-A0A2E0ZDC6-F1
#
_entry.id   AF-A0A2E0ZDC6-F1
#
_cell.length_a   1.000
_cell.length_b   1.000
_cell.length_c   1.000
_cell.angle_alpha   90.00
_cell.angle_beta   90.00
_cell.angle_gamma   90.00
#
_symmetry.space_group_name_H-M   'P 1'
#
loop_
_entity.id
_entity.type
_entity.pdbx_description
1 polymer ?
#
loop_
_entity_poly.entity_id
_entity_poly.type
_entity_poly.pdbx_seq_one_letter_code
_entity_poly.pdbx_strand_id
1 'polypeptide(L)'
;MTSFNENAAYNLKVVVNETSIKPDTLRAWERRYGLPAPSRTSGGHRLYSDKDIATIKWLMARQGEGLSISRAVKLWHSLEAEGKSPLRVPEYQENSQPTVKTLATTKIDDMRTAWIEACLNFDEASAEYILTQAFALYQPETVLTQLLQKGLAKIGELWFKDEVSVQQEHFASALAMRRLNSLLAASPAPTRSGRILIGCPPHEDHTFAPLALTILLRYRGWEMIYLGANVPLSRFVGTVESIKPDLIILTAQQLFTAAKLFEVAKTVSEEQNVKLAFGGRIFSIVPRLRHRIPGYFLGETIEEATEIVDRLLTFSVPVPATENVPDFYREALTAFRENQALIEAAAWNSLKSGGLPYEHYTNANLHLSRDIYAALTFGDIEFLGAEIAWVEKLLLNYSMPVEMLQHYLHAYHQAAEEFLTGPAELVVDWLAEAERNLALVTDSD
;
A
#
# COMPACT_ATOMS: atom_id res chain seq x y z
N MET A 1 34.55 -0.31 -18.01
CA MET A 1 34.17 -1.45 -18.87
C MET A 1 34.37 -2.76 -18.14
N THR A 2 33.39 -3.24 -17.36
CA THR A 2 33.34 -4.64 -16.93
C THR A 2 32.77 -5.48 -18.08
N SER A 3 33.65 -6.02 -18.91
CA SER A 3 33.28 -7.03 -19.91
C SER A 3 32.94 -8.32 -19.16
N PHE A 4 31.69 -8.77 -19.20
CA PHE A 4 31.36 -10.13 -18.79
C PHE A 4 32.10 -11.10 -19.72
N ASN A 5 32.73 -12.13 -19.17
CA ASN A 5 33.42 -13.12 -19.96
C ASN A 5 32.39 -14.00 -20.68
N GLU A 6 32.40 -13.99 -22.01
CA GLU A 6 31.51 -14.81 -22.84
C GLU A 6 31.99 -16.26 -22.97
N ASN A 7 33.15 -16.61 -22.39
CA ASN A 7 33.63 -17.98 -22.36
C ASN A 7 32.71 -18.86 -21.49
N ALA A 8 32.05 -19.81 -22.15
CA ALA A 8 31.14 -20.75 -21.51
C ALA A 8 31.91 -21.82 -20.72
N ALA A 9 32.03 -21.60 -19.40
CA ALA A 9 32.82 -22.45 -18.50
C ALA A 9 31.99 -23.18 -17.44
N TYR A 10 30.74 -22.76 -17.19
CA TYR A 10 29.95 -23.25 -16.06
C TYR A 10 28.94 -24.31 -16.48
N ASN A 11 28.86 -25.39 -15.71
CA ASN A 11 27.80 -26.39 -15.87
C ASN A 11 26.52 -25.96 -15.15
N LEU A 12 25.41 -26.64 -15.47
CA LEU A 12 24.09 -26.36 -14.91
C LEU A 12 24.04 -26.38 -13.37
N LYS A 13 24.86 -27.21 -12.72
CA LYS A 13 24.90 -27.29 -11.25
C LYS A 13 25.44 -26.01 -10.62
N VAL A 14 26.47 -25.40 -11.23
CA VAL A 14 27.02 -24.12 -10.77
C VAL A 14 25.99 -23.00 -10.94
N VAL A 15 25.32 -22.95 -12.08
CA VAL A 15 24.29 -21.92 -12.35
C VAL A 15 23.13 -22.02 -11.36
N VAL A 16 22.64 -23.23 -11.07
CA VAL A 16 21.56 -23.45 -10.09
C VAL A 16 21.99 -23.00 -8.69
N ASN A 17 23.23 -23.26 -8.28
CA ASN A 17 23.74 -22.78 -6.99
C ASN A 17 23.84 -21.24 -6.94
N GLU A 18 24.28 -20.60 -8.03
CA GLU A 18 24.49 -19.14 -8.11
C GLU A 18 23.20 -18.32 -8.23
N THR A 19 22.14 -18.93 -8.77
CA THR A 19 20.91 -18.23 -9.13
C THR A 19 19.70 -18.78 -8.39
N SER A 20 19.81 -19.92 -7.70
CA SER A 20 18.72 -20.60 -6.99
C SER A 20 17.49 -20.94 -7.85
N ILE A 21 17.60 -20.84 -9.17
CA ILE A 21 16.51 -21.16 -10.11
C ILE A 21 16.49 -22.66 -10.41
N LYS A 22 15.29 -23.23 -10.56
CA LYS A 22 15.15 -24.66 -10.88
C LYS A 22 15.65 -24.94 -12.31
N PRO A 23 16.36 -26.07 -12.53
CA PRO A 23 16.83 -26.49 -13.86
C PRO A 23 15.77 -26.45 -14.97
N ASP A 24 14.55 -26.88 -14.67
CA ASP A 24 13.47 -26.95 -15.66
C ASP A 24 12.94 -25.56 -16.04
N THR A 25 13.01 -24.60 -15.13
CA THR A 25 12.68 -23.19 -15.40
C THR A 25 13.67 -22.58 -16.38
N LEU A 26 14.98 -22.81 -16.19
CA LEU A 26 16.01 -22.35 -17.13
C LEU A 26 15.83 -22.94 -18.54
N ARG A 27 15.54 -24.24 -18.62
CA ARG A 27 15.27 -24.92 -19.89
C ARG A 27 14.01 -24.39 -20.56
N ALA A 28 12.98 -24.07 -19.76
CA ALA A 28 11.75 -23.48 -20.27
C ALA A 28 12.00 -22.07 -20.82
N TRP A 29 12.82 -21.25 -20.16
CA TRP A 29 13.16 -19.90 -20.62
C TRP A 29 13.98 -19.93 -21.91
N GLU A 30 15.03 -20.74 -21.98
CA GLU A 30 15.83 -20.96 -23.20
C GLU A 30 14.94 -21.40 -24.36
N ARG A 31 14.06 -22.39 -24.15
CA ARG A 31 13.19 -22.91 -25.22
C ARG A 31 12.13 -21.90 -25.68
N ARG A 32 11.52 -21.16 -24.75
CA ARG A 32 10.38 -20.28 -25.05
C ARG A 32 10.81 -18.89 -25.53
N TYR A 33 11.94 -18.40 -25.02
CA TYR A 33 12.33 -17.00 -25.17
C TYR A 33 13.77 -16.83 -25.67
N GLY A 34 14.52 -17.91 -25.85
CA GLY A 34 15.90 -17.85 -26.34
C GLY A 34 16.89 -17.27 -25.34
N LEU A 35 16.50 -17.07 -24.07
CA LEU A 35 17.34 -16.47 -23.03
C LEU A 35 17.27 -17.30 -21.72
N PRO A 36 18.41 -17.60 -21.07
CA PRO A 36 19.78 -17.44 -21.57
C PRO A 36 20.03 -18.33 -22.80
N ALA A 37 21.13 -18.07 -23.53
CA ALA A 37 21.51 -18.78 -24.76
C ALA A 37 22.83 -19.54 -24.57
N PRO A 38 22.89 -20.54 -23.68
CA PRO A 38 24.14 -21.23 -23.35
C PRO A 38 24.68 -22.03 -24.54
N SER A 39 26.00 -22.09 -24.63
CA SER A 39 26.69 -22.94 -25.61
C SER A 39 26.56 -24.43 -25.27
N ARG A 40 26.95 -25.30 -26.20
CA ARG A 40 26.94 -26.76 -25.99
C ARG A 40 28.33 -27.36 -26.16
N THR A 41 28.66 -28.31 -25.29
CA THR A 41 29.80 -29.21 -25.48
C THR A 41 29.63 -30.09 -26.72
N SER A 42 30.72 -30.71 -27.18
CA SER A 42 30.67 -31.78 -28.20
C SER A 42 29.75 -32.94 -27.81
N GLY A 43 29.56 -33.19 -26.51
CA GLY A 43 28.62 -34.17 -25.96
C GLY A 43 27.17 -33.66 -25.80
N GLY A 44 26.84 -32.46 -26.27
CA GLY A 44 25.48 -31.90 -26.26
C GLY A 44 25.02 -31.28 -24.94
N HIS A 45 25.84 -31.30 -23.88
CA HIS A 45 25.54 -30.67 -22.59
C HIS A 45 25.73 -29.14 -22.64
N ARG A 46 24.87 -28.41 -21.92
CA ARG A 46 24.89 -26.94 -21.82
C ARG A 46 26.08 -26.45 -20.98
N LEU A 47 26.77 -25.45 -21.51
CA LEU A 47 27.79 -24.66 -20.82
C LEU A 47 27.37 -23.19 -20.83
N TYR A 48 27.31 -22.62 -19.65
CA TYR A 48 26.91 -21.25 -19.38
C TYR A 48 28.15 -20.37 -19.22
N SER A 49 28.07 -19.15 -19.72
CA SER A 49 29.06 -18.09 -19.54
C SER A 49 28.73 -17.19 -18.34
N ASP A 50 29.66 -16.30 -17.95
CA ASP A 50 29.35 -15.27 -16.94
C ASP A 50 28.22 -14.36 -17.42
N LYS A 51 28.15 -14.10 -18.73
CA LYS A 51 27.05 -13.36 -19.37
C LYS A 51 25.72 -14.08 -19.18
N ASP A 52 25.66 -15.39 -19.38
CA ASP A 52 24.42 -16.16 -19.18
C ASP A 52 23.94 -16.11 -17.72
N ILE A 53 24.87 -16.23 -16.77
CA ILE A 53 24.55 -16.13 -15.34
C ILE A 53 24.03 -14.73 -15.00
N ALA A 54 24.67 -13.69 -15.54
CA ALA A 54 24.23 -12.30 -15.37
C ALA A 54 22.85 -12.07 -16.02
N THR A 55 22.59 -12.63 -17.21
CA THR A 55 21.27 -12.61 -17.86
C THR A 55 20.21 -13.27 -16.99
N ILE A 56 20.50 -14.43 -16.39
CA ILE A 56 19.56 -15.11 -15.49
C ILE A 56 19.28 -14.24 -14.26
N LYS A 57 20.31 -13.69 -13.61
CA LYS A 57 20.15 -12.81 -12.44
C LYS A 57 19.34 -11.55 -12.79
N TRP A 58 19.56 -10.98 -13.97
CA TRP A 58 18.79 -9.83 -14.47
C TRP A 58 17.30 -10.18 -14.69
N LEU A 59 17.01 -11.31 -15.36
CA LEU A 59 15.63 -11.77 -15.56
C LEU A 59 14.94 -12.06 -14.23
N MET A 60 15.64 -12.63 -13.26
CA MET A 60 15.13 -12.87 -11.91
C MET A 60 14.86 -11.58 -11.15
N ALA A 61 15.72 -10.58 -11.26
CA ALA A 61 15.51 -9.27 -10.64
C ALA A 61 14.23 -8.60 -11.19
N ARG A 62 14.06 -8.62 -12.52
CA ARG A 62 12.82 -8.14 -13.16
C ARG A 62 11.59 -8.91 -12.71
N GLN A 63 11.71 -10.23 -12.54
CA GLN A 63 10.61 -11.05 -12.01
C GLN A 63 10.28 -10.72 -10.55
N GLY A 64 11.30 -10.44 -9.73
CA GLY A 64 11.12 -9.96 -8.35
C GLY A 64 10.47 -8.57 -8.26
N GLU A 65 10.61 -7.75 -9.31
CA GLU A 65 9.95 -6.45 -9.47
C GLU A 65 8.53 -6.58 -10.06
N GLY A 66 8.01 -7.80 -10.22
CA GLY A 66 6.65 -8.05 -10.72
C GLY A 66 6.52 -8.15 -12.24
N LEU A 67 7.61 -8.06 -13.02
CA LEU A 67 7.53 -8.30 -14.46
C LEU A 67 7.39 -9.79 -14.76
N SER A 68 6.43 -10.15 -15.62
CA SER A 68 6.41 -11.50 -16.19
C SER A 68 7.68 -11.75 -17.02
N ILE A 69 8.17 -13.00 -17.04
CA ILE A 69 9.38 -13.35 -17.79
C ILE A 69 9.28 -13.00 -19.28
N SER A 70 8.10 -13.15 -19.89
CA SER A 70 7.88 -12.71 -21.27
C SER A 70 8.07 -11.19 -21.45
N ARG A 71 7.66 -10.37 -20.48
CA ARG A 71 7.86 -8.91 -20.52
C ARG A 71 9.32 -8.55 -20.24
N ALA A 72 9.97 -9.23 -19.28
CA ALA A 72 11.39 -9.04 -19.01
C ALA A 72 12.25 -9.37 -20.24
N VAL A 73 11.93 -10.42 -20.99
CA VAL A 73 12.62 -10.75 -22.25
C VAL A 73 12.32 -9.74 -23.36
N LYS A 74 11.07 -9.26 -23.49
CA LYS A 74 10.77 -8.17 -24.44
C LYS A 74 11.58 -6.91 -24.13
N LEU A 75 11.70 -6.55 -22.84
CA LEU A 75 12.52 -5.43 -22.38
C LEU A 75 14.01 -5.66 -22.66
N TRP A 76 14.49 -6.89 -22.49
CA TRP A 76 15.87 -7.25 -22.87
C TRP A 76 16.14 -6.95 -24.34
N HIS A 77 15.28 -7.42 -25.23
CA HIS A 77 15.44 -7.22 -26.67
C HIS A 77 15.23 -5.76 -27.11
N SER A 78 14.35 -5.00 -26.46
CA SER A 78 14.20 -3.57 -26.76
C SER A 78 15.45 -2.78 -26.38
N LEU A 79 16.06 -3.08 -25.23
CA LEU A 79 17.32 -2.47 -24.81
C LEU A 79 18.47 -2.81 -25.78
N GLU A 80 18.58 -4.07 -26.21
CA GLU A 80 19.54 -4.48 -27.23
C GLU A 80 19.32 -3.75 -28.57
N ALA A 81 18.08 -3.58 -29.01
CA ALA A 81 17.73 -2.86 -30.24
C ALA A 81 18.08 -1.36 -30.17
N GLU A 82 18.03 -0.76 -28.98
CA GLU A 82 18.47 0.62 -28.71
C GLU A 82 20.00 0.75 -28.54
N GLY A 83 20.76 -0.34 -28.66
CA GLY A 83 22.21 -0.35 -28.46
C GLY A 83 22.64 -0.23 -26.99
N LYS A 84 21.70 -0.40 -26.05
CA LYS A 84 21.96 -0.41 -24.60
C LYS A 84 22.13 -1.85 -24.13
N SER A 85 23.28 -2.20 -23.56
CA SER A 85 23.43 -3.53 -22.96
C SER A 85 22.60 -3.63 -21.68
N PRO A 86 21.64 -4.57 -21.56
CA PRO A 86 20.83 -4.76 -20.35
C PRO A 86 21.66 -5.10 -19.11
N LEU A 87 22.85 -5.67 -19.34
CA LEU A 87 23.83 -6.02 -18.31
C LEU A 87 24.83 -4.91 -18.03
N ARG A 88 24.74 -3.76 -18.73
CA ARG A 88 25.56 -2.60 -18.40
C ARG A 88 25.12 -2.09 -17.04
N VAL A 89 25.83 -2.50 -15.99
CA VAL A 89 25.89 -1.74 -14.75
C VAL A 89 26.28 -0.32 -15.17
N PRO A 90 25.55 0.73 -14.78
CA PRO A 90 26.03 2.10 -14.98
C PRO A 90 27.47 2.12 -14.49
N GLU A 91 28.41 2.52 -15.35
CA GLU A 91 29.75 2.81 -14.87
C GLU A 91 29.56 3.86 -13.78
N TYR A 92 29.84 3.50 -12.52
CA TYR A 92 30.10 4.48 -11.50
C TYR A 92 31.22 5.33 -12.05
N GLN A 93 30.87 6.51 -12.56
CA GLN A 93 31.86 7.53 -12.81
C GLN A 93 32.43 7.87 -11.44
N GLU A 94 33.66 7.43 -11.19
CA GLU A 94 34.43 7.78 -10.00
C GLU A 94 34.70 9.30 -9.87
N ASN A 95 34.12 10.14 -10.72
CA ASN A 95 34.26 11.59 -10.67
C ASN A 95 32.90 12.27 -10.91
N SER A 96 32.11 12.31 -9.86
CA SER A 96 31.45 13.53 -9.39
C SER A 96 31.18 13.30 -7.91
N GLN A 97 31.85 14.04 -7.03
CA GLN A 97 31.22 14.33 -5.73
C GLN A 97 29.77 14.73 -6.05
N PRO A 98 28.74 14.25 -5.34
CA PRO A 98 27.39 14.74 -5.57
C PRO A 98 27.47 16.26 -5.45
N THR A 99 27.45 16.97 -6.59
CA THR A 99 27.25 18.40 -6.60
C THR A 99 25.82 18.54 -6.19
N VAL A 100 25.62 18.59 -4.88
CA VAL A 100 24.40 18.98 -4.22
C VAL A 100 23.96 20.24 -4.94
N LYS A 101 22.91 20.13 -5.76
CA LYS A 101 22.32 21.32 -6.39
C LYS A 101 21.75 22.15 -5.25
N THR A 102 22.51 23.15 -4.81
CA THR A 102 22.05 24.12 -3.82
C THR A 102 20.79 24.78 -4.37
N LEU A 103 19.64 24.51 -3.77
CA LEU A 103 18.41 25.18 -4.12
C LEU A 103 18.55 26.67 -3.73
N ALA A 104 18.42 27.58 -4.68
CA ALA A 104 18.53 29.03 -4.44
C ALA A 104 17.24 29.66 -3.90
N THR A 105 16.20 28.85 -3.67
CA THR A 105 14.89 29.28 -3.17
C THR A 105 14.71 28.89 -1.71
N THR A 106 13.97 29.72 -0.98
CA THR A 106 13.53 29.43 0.38
C THR A 106 12.06 29.02 0.43
N LYS A 107 11.30 29.04 -0.67
CA LYS A 107 9.86 28.75 -0.66
C LYS A 107 9.60 27.25 -0.55
N ILE A 108 8.73 26.88 0.39
CA ILE A 108 8.42 25.47 0.68
C ILE A 108 7.84 24.71 -0.53
N ASP A 109 7.07 25.37 -1.40
CA ASP A 109 6.48 24.75 -2.59
C ASP A 109 7.55 24.42 -3.65
N ASP A 110 8.55 25.28 -3.82
CA ASP A 110 9.67 25.02 -4.73
C ASP A 110 10.54 23.89 -4.19
N MET A 111 10.78 23.86 -2.87
CA MET A 111 11.52 22.78 -2.19
C MET A 111 10.77 21.45 -2.31
N ARG A 112 9.44 21.44 -2.17
CA ARG A 112 8.61 20.24 -2.40
C ARG A 112 8.73 19.75 -3.84
N THR A 113 8.66 20.65 -4.81
CA THR A 113 8.78 20.30 -6.24
C THR A 113 10.14 19.68 -6.54
N ALA A 114 11.22 20.30 -6.04
CA ALA A 114 12.58 19.78 -6.19
C ALA A 114 12.77 18.44 -5.46
N TRP A 115 12.16 18.25 -4.29
CA TRP A 115 12.23 16.98 -3.56
C TRP A 115 11.52 15.85 -4.31
N ILE A 116 10.34 16.12 -4.89
CA ILE A 116 9.64 15.18 -5.76
C ILE A 116 10.52 14.82 -6.95
N GLU A 117 11.06 15.81 -7.68
CA GLU A 117 11.93 15.58 -8.84
C GLU A 117 13.16 14.73 -8.48
N ALA A 118 13.82 15.02 -7.35
CA ALA A 118 14.94 14.23 -6.87
C ALA A 118 14.54 12.78 -6.57
N CYS A 119 13.37 12.57 -5.93
CA CYS A 119 12.84 11.24 -5.67
C CYS A 119 12.54 10.46 -6.96
N LEU A 120 11.90 11.10 -7.94
CA LEU A 120 11.58 10.47 -9.23
C LEU A 120 12.83 10.10 -10.03
N ASN A 121 13.96 10.77 -9.79
CA ASN A 121 15.25 10.48 -10.41
C ASN A 121 16.15 9.55 -9.57
N PHE A 122 15.66 9.00 -8.45
CA PHE A 122 16.46 8.24 -7.48
C PHE A 122 17.70 8.99 -6.96
N ASP A 123 17.66 10.32 -6.95
CA ASP A 123 18.74 11.18 -6.45
C ASP A 123 18.59 11.40 -4.94
N GLU A 124 18.98 10.37 -4.18
CA GLU A 124 18.92 10.37 -2.70
C GLU A 124 19.69 11.54 -2.09
N ALA A 125 20.85 11.89 -2.67
CA ALA A 125 21.71 12.94 -2.15
C ALA A 125 21.05 14.31 -2.24
N SER A 126 20.46 14.64 -3.40
CA SER A 126 19.72 15.89 -3.57
C SER A 126 18.46 15.91 -2.72
N ALA A 127 17.70 14.81 -2.67
CA ALA A 127 16.49 14.73 -1.88
C ALA A 127 16.77 14.95 -0.37
N GLU A 128 17.81 14.32 0.19
CA GLU A 128 18.20 14.51 1.59
C GLU A 128 18.74 15.90 1.89
N TYR A 129 19.45 16.50 0.93
CA TYR A 129 19.90 17.88 1.07
C TYR A 129 18.73 18.86 1.13
N ILE A 130 17.73 18.70 0.26
CA ILE A 130 16.52 19.53 0.26
C ILE A 130 15.79 19.40 1.59
N LEU A 131 15.66 18.19 2.14
CA LEU A 131 15.07 17.98 3.47
C LEU A 131 15.90 18.68 4.56
N THR A 132 17.22 18.55 4.53
CA THR A 132 18.12 19.21 5.49
C THR A 132 17.98 20.72 5.45
N GLN A 133 17.93 21.32 4.25
CA GLN A 133 17.66 22.75 4.09
C GLN A 133 16.26 23.13 4.61
N ALA A 134 15.23 22.31 4.32
CA ALA A 134 13.86 22.60 4.74
C ALA A 134 13.74 22.64 6.27
N PHE A 135 14.32 21.66 6.98
CA PHE A 135 14.34 21.62 8.45
C PHE A 135 15.21 22.72 9.07
N ALA A 136 16.16 23.32 8.33
CA ALA A 136 16.90 24.48 8.80
C ALA A 136 16.12 25.80 8.67
N LEU A 137 15.16 25.86 7.73
CA LEU A 137 14.39 27.08 7.42
C LEU A 137 12.99 27.10 8.05
N TYR A 138 12.39 25.93 8.28
CA TYR A 138 11.00 25.78 8.69
C TYR A 138 10.85 24.91 9.94
N GLN A 139 9.76 25.12 10.66
CA GLN A 139 9.38 24.27 11.79
C GLN A 139 9.12 22.83 11.31
N PRO A 140 9.38 21.81 12.14
CA PRO A 140 9.17 20.41 11.76
C PRO A 140 7.76 20.13 11.22
N GLU A 141 6.74 20.74 11.83
CA GLU A 141 5.34 20.67 11.38
C GLU A 141 5.17 21.08 9.92
N THR A 142 5.68 22.25 9.54
CA THR A 142 5.60 22.74 8.15
C THR A 142 6.31 21.81 7.18
N VAL A 143 7.48 21.25 7.54
CA VAL A 143 8.20 20.32 6.66
C VAL A 143 7.44 19.00 6.52
N LEU A 144 6.91 18.46 7.62
CA LEU A 144 6.13 17.23 7.62
C LEU A 144 4.85 17.36 6.79
N THR A 145 4.08 18.45 6.94
CA THR A 145 2.77 18.58 6.28
C THR A 145 2.85 19.24 4.91
N GLN A 146 3.65 20.30 4.74
CA GLN A 146 3.69 21.06 3.49
C GLN A 146 4.68 20.53 2.46
N LEU A 147 5.76 19.84 2.89
CA LEU A 147 6.74 19.24 1.98
C LEU A 147 6.53 17.73 1.86
N LEU A 148 6.69 16.96 2.94
CA LEU A 148 6.68 15.50 2.87
C LEU A 148 5.29 14.93 2.59
N GLN A 149 4.26 15.27 3.38
CA GLN A 149 2.91 14.73 3.19
C GLN A 149 2.34 15.09 1.82
N LYS A 150 2.39 16.38 1.44
CA LYS A 150 1.95 16.85 0.11
C LYS A 150 2.81 16.27 -1.02
N GLY A 151 4.10 16.09 -0.79
CA GLY A 151 5.01 15.49 -1.77
C GLY A 151 4.67 14.03 -2.06
N LEU A 152 4.50 13.23 -1.00
CA LEU A 152 4.08 11.83 -1.10
C LEU A 152 2.68 11.70 -1.71
N ALA A 153 1.73 12.55 -1.31
CA ALA A 153 0.40 12.58 -1.93
C ALA A 153 0.50 12.86 -3.43
N LYS A 154 1.36 13.79 -3.85
CA LYS A 154 1.55 14.10 -5.26
C LYS A 154 2.18 12.93 -6.04
N ILE A 155 3.18 12.27 -5.46
CA ILE A 155 3.79 11.07 -6.05
C ILE A 155 2.75 9.95 -6.19
N GLY A 156 1.90 9.76 -5.16
CA GLY A 156 0.80 8.80 -5.21
C GLY A 156 -0.25 9.13 -6.29
N GLU A 157 -0.57 10.41 -6.51
CA GLU A 157 -1.43 10.84 -7.63
C GLU A 157 -0.81 10.53 -9.00
N LEU A 158 0.50 10.77 -9.16
CA LEU A 158 1.21 10.51 -10.42
C LEU A 158 1.32 9.01 -10.68
N TRP A 159 1.56 8.22 -9.63
CA TRP A 159 1.53 6.77 -9.69
C TRP A 159 0.15 6.25 -10.10
N PHE A 160 -0.92 6.83 -9.52
CA PHE A 160 -2.30 6.50 -9.90
C PHE A 160 -2.62 6.77 -11.38
N LYS A 161 -1.91 7.71 -12.00
CA LYS A 161 -2.05 8.06 -13.43
C LYS A 161 -1.09 7.30 -14.36
N ASP A 162 -0.35 6.33 -13.84
CA ASP A 162 0.72 5.60 -14.57
C ASP A 162 1.85 6.53 -15.10
N GLU A 163 2.01 7.71 -14.51
CA GLU A 163 3.09 8.67 -14.84
C GLU A 163 4.37 8.39 -14.03
N VAL A 164 4.23 7.66 -12.92
CA VAL A 164 5.31 7.31 -11.99
C VAL A 164 5.23 5.83 -11.66
N SER A 165 6.38 5.16 -11.66
CA SER A 165 6.49 3.74 -11.33
C SER A 165 6.30 3.46 -9.84
N VAL A 166 5.91 2.22 -9.51
CA VAL A 166 5.86 1.72 -8.12
C VAL A 166 7.23 1.89 -7.43
N GLN A 167 8.32 1.67 -8.16
CA GLN A 167 9.68 1.78 -7.61
C GLN A 167 10.02 3.21 -7.16
N GLN A 168 9.56 4.21 -7.91
CA GLN A 168 9.74 5.63 -7.56
C GLN A 168 8.89 6.02 -6.33
N GLU A 169 7.65 5.54 -6.25
CA GLU A 169 6.80 5.72 -5.05
C GLU A 169 7.47 5.10 -3.82
N HIS A 170 7.90 3.84 -3.92
CA HIS A 170 8.57 3.13 -2.82
C HIS A 170 9.85 3.83 -2.38
N PHE A 171 10.66 4.33 -3.33
CA PHE A 171 11.86 5.10 -3.01
C PHE A 171 11.54 6.37 -2.22
N ALA A 172 10.56 7.15 -2.68
CA ALA A 172 10.15 8.39 -2.01
C ALA A 172 9.59 8.12 -0.60
N SER A 173 8.70 7.14 -0.48
CA SER A 173 8.11 6.72 0.80
C SER A 173 9.16 6.20 1.78
N ALA A 174 10.10 5.37 1.32
CA ALA A 174 11.20 4.87 2.16
C ALA A 174 12.11 6.01 2.66
N LEU A 175 12.42 6.98 1.80
CA LEU A 175 13.24 8.14 2.17
C LEU A 175 12.56 9.01 3.22
N ALA A 176 11.28 9.32 3.02
CA ALA A 176 10.48 10.07 3.96
C ALA A 176 10.39 9.34 5.32
N MET A 177 10.10 8.04 5.33
CA MET A 177 10.01 7.25 6.55
C MET A 177 11.35 7.16 7.30
N ARG A 178 12.49 7.07 6.59
CA ARG A 178 13.82 7.12 7.22
C ARG A 178 14.06 8.45 7.93
N ARG A 179 13.65 9.56 7.32
CA ARG A 179 13.75 10.89 7.92
C ARG A 179 12.85 11.03 9.16
N LEU A 180 11.59 10.57 9.09
CA LEU A 180 10.67 10.58 10.24
C LEU A 180 11.21 9.75 11.41
N ASN A 181 11.72 8.55 11.16
CA ASN A 181 12.31 7.72 12.22
C ASN A 181 13.52 8.39 12.89
N SER A 182 14.34 9.11 12.10
CA SER A 182 15.47 9.89 12.63
C SER A 182 14.99 11.03 13.54
N LEU A 183 13.92 11.74 13.14
CA LEU A 183 13.30 12.79 13.97
C LEU A 183 12.65 12.22 15.24
N LEU A 184 12.02 11.05 15.12
CA LEU A 184 11.44 10.35 16.26
C LEU A 184 12.52 10.01 17.29
N ALA A 185 13.66 9.47 16.85
CA ALA A 185 14.80 9.13 17.72
C ALA A 185 15.42 10.36 18.40
N ALA A 186 15.42 11.51 17.71
CA ALA A 186 15.93 12.78 18.24
C ALA A 186 14.89 13.60 19.03
N SER A 187 13.66 13.11 19.17
CA SER A 187 12.57 13.83 19.85
C SER A 187 12.85 14.01 21.35
N PRO A 188 12.42 15.14 21.96
CA PRO A 188 12.66 15.40 23.37
C PRO A 188 11.93 14.41 24.29
N ALA A 189 12.41 14.30 25.54
CA ALA A 189 11.69 13.61 26.60
C ALA A 189 10.35 14.32 26.90
N PRO A 190 9.31 13.58 27.33
CA PRO A 190 8.01 14.18 27.66
C PRO A 190 8.13 15.16 28.83
N THR A 191 7.40 16.27 28.75
CA THR A 191 7.34 17.33 29.77
C THR A 191 5.94 17.50 30.36
N ARG A 192 4.93 16.82 29.81
CA ARG A 192 3.55 16.80 30.27
C ARG A 192 3.20 15.46 30.88
N SER A 193 2.27 15.46 31.82
CA SER A 193 1.62 14.24 32.31
C SER A 193 0.60 13.76 31.30
N GLY A 194 0.56 12.46 31.03
CA GLY A 194 -0.42 11.86 30.14
C GLY A 194 0.27 11.04 29.05
N ARG A 195 -0.25 9.85 28.81
CA ARG A 195 0.32 8.85 27.91
C ARG A 195 -0.62 8.56 26.75
N ILE A 196 -0.10 8.65 25.54
CA ILE A 196 -0.84 8.46 24.31
C ILE A 196 -0.31 7.22 23.60
N LEU A 197 -1.19 6.26 23.34
CA LEU A 197 -0.91 5.10 22.51
C LEU A 197 -1.38 5.38 21.09
N ILE A 198 -0.53 5.19 20.09
CA ILE A 198 -0.88 5.44 18.69
C ILE A 198 -0.42 4.30 17.78
N GLY A 199 -1.27 3.90 16.83
CA GLY A 199 -0.95 2.87 15.87
C GLY A 199 -1.98 2.75 14.74
N CYS A 200 -1.77 1.74 13.91
CA CYS A 200 -2.64 1.40 12.80
C CYS A 200 -3.44 0.13 13.14
N PRO A 201 -4.74 0.05 12.78
CA PRO A 201 -5.52 -1.18 12.95
C PRO A 201 -4.94 -2.33 12.11
N PRO A 202 -5.43 -3.57 12.28
CA PRO A 202 -5.01 -4.69 11.45
C PRO A 202 -5.06 -4.37 9.96
N HIS A 203 -4.04 -4.81 9.23
CA HIS A 203 -3.84 -4.65 7.79
C HIS A 203 -3.64 -3.20 7.30
N GLU A 204 -3.50 -2.23 8.20
CA GLU A 204 -3.14 -0.87 7.83
C GLU A 204 -1.63 -0.66 7.92
N ASP A 205 -0.98 -0.51 6.76
CA ASP A 205 0.46 -0.35 6.62
C ASP A 205 0.90 1.12 6.44
N HIS A 206 -0.04 2.05 6.27
CA HIS A 206 0.28 3.46 6.02
C HIS A 206 0.66 4.19 7.32
N THR A 207 1.96 4.19 7.63
CA THR A 207 2.49 4.69 8.90
C THR A 207 2.91 6.16 8.91
N PHE A 208 2.93 6.85 7.76
CA PHE A 208 3.44 8.23 7.69
C PHE A 208 2.68 9.17 8.64
N ALA A 209 1.35 9.22 8.52
CA ALA A 209 0.51 10.12 9.32
C ALA A 209 0.60 9.85 10.84
N PRO A 210 0.43 8.60 11.34
CA PRO A 210 0.56 8.35 12.78
C PRO A 210 1.98 8.60 13.30
N LEU A 211 3.02 8.37 12.50
CA LEU A 211 4.40 8.68 12.90
C LEU A 211 4.67 10.19 12.92
N ALA A 212 4.18 10.94 11.94
CA ALA A 212 4.26 12.40 11.92
C ALA A 212 3.53 13.02 13.12
N LEU A 213 2.31 12.56 13.41
CA LEU A 213 1.54 12.99 14.58
C LEU A 213 2.27 12.65 15.89
N THR A 214 2.88 11.47 15.99
CA THR A 214 3.72 11.07 17.13
C THR A 214 4.85 12.08 17.37
N ILE A 215 5.58 12.43 16.32
CA ILE A 215 6.70 13.38 16.40
C ILE A 215 6.20 14.74 16.90
N LEU A 216 5.12 15.26 16.31
CA LEU A 216 4.58 16.58 16.69
C LEU A 216 4.06 16.60 18.12
N LEU A 217 3.36 15.56 18.57
CA LEU A 217 2.88 15.47 19.95
C LEU A 217 4.05 15.33 20.94
N ARG A 218 5.16 14.68 20.56
CA ARG A 218 6.40 14.68 21.36
C ARG A 218 7.01 16.07 21.49
N TYR A 219 7.05 16.85 20.41
CA TYR A 219 7.49 18.25 20.48
C TYR A 219 6.57 19.13 21.34
N ARG A 220 5.30 18.76 21.50
CA ARG A 220 4.35 19.39 22.43
C ARG A 220 4.46 18.86 23.87
N GLY A 221 5.36 17.90 24.12
CA GLY A 221 5.70 17.40 25.46
C GLY A 221 4.91 16.18 25.93
N TRP A 222 4.07 15.56 25.09
CA TRP A 222 3.31 14.36 25.46
C TRP A 222 4.17 13.09 25.46
N GLU A 223 3.87 12.16 26.36
CA GLU A 223 4.44 10.81 26.32
C GLU A 223 3.71 10.00 25.24
N MET A 224 4.45 9.60 24.20
CA MET A 224 3.92 8.84 23.08
C MET A 224 4.46 7.41 23.07
N ILE A 225 3.58 6.43 22.86
CA ILE A 225 3.92 5.05 22.54
C ILE A 225 3.40 4.76 21.14
N TYR A 226 4.33 4.56 20.20
CA TYR A 226 4.04 4.28 18.81
C TYR A 226 4.14 2.77 18.55
N LEU A 227 3.03 2.15 18.15
CA LEU A 227 2.94 0.71 17.89
C LEU A 227 3.26 0.32 16.45
N GLY A 228 3.25 1.29 15.51
CA GLY A 228 3.48 1.02 14.10
C GLY A 228 2.24 0.58 13.32
N ALA A 229 2.51 -0.03 12.16
CA ALA A 229 1.55 -0.61 11.25
C ALA A 229 0.88 -1.87 11.82
N ASN A 230 -0.27 -2.23 11.25
CA ASN A 230 -0.86 -3.57 11.33
C ASN A 230 -0.91 -4.14 12.75
N VAL A 231 -1.41 -3.36 13.71
CA VAL A 231 -1.50 -3.78 15.11
C VAL A 231 -2.65 -4.78 15.25
N PRO A 232 -2.39 -6.05 15.64
CA PRO A 232 -3.45 -7.03 15.76
C PRO A 232 -4.48 -6.66 16.84
N LEU A 233 -5.76 -6.93 16.54
CA LEU A 233 -6.85 -6.83 17.52
C LEU A 233 -6.66 -7.78 18.70
N SER A 234 -6.07 -8.95 18.45
CA SER A 234 -5.82 -9.96 19.48
C SER A 234 -4.91 -9.39 20.57
N ARG A 235 -5.39 -9.40 21.82
CA ARG A 235 -4.69 -8.86 23.00
C ARG A 235 -4.50 -7.34 23.00
N PHE A 236 -5.23 -6.60 22.17
CA PHE A 236 -5.22 -5.13 22.23
C PHE A 236 -5.63 -4.63 23.62
N VAL A 237 -6.69 -5.22 24.19
CA VAL A 237 -7.13 -4.98 25.59
C VAL A 237 -5.98 -5.17 26.58
N GLY A 238 -5.31 -6.32 26.56
CA GLY A 238 -4.19 -6.58 27.48
C GLY A 238 -3.01 -5.60 27.29
N THR A 239 -2.82 -5.08 26.08
CA THR A 239 -1.84 -4.01 25.81
C THR A 239 -2.27 -2.70 26.45
N VAL A 240 -3.55 -2.32 26.32
CA VAL A 240 -4.13 -1.14 26.97
C VAL A 240 -4.06 -1.25 28.49
N GLU A 241 -4.37 -2.41 29.08
CA GLU A 241 -4.27 -2.65 30.52
C GLU A 241 -2.84 -2.54 31.06
N SER A 242 -1.86 -3.02 30.29
CA SER A 242 -0.44 -2.95 30.67
C SER A 242 0.12 -1.54 30.53
N ILE A 243 -0.28 -0.81 29.48
CA ILE A 243 0.25 0.53 29.18
C ILE A 243 -0.45 1.60 30.02
N LYS A 244 -1.74 1.43 30.29
CA LYS A 244 -2.65 2.40 30.90
C LYS A 244 -2.59 3.77 30.22
N PRO A 245 -2.85 3.86 28.91
CA PRO A 245 -2.84 5.13 28.21
C PRO A 245 -4.05 5.99 28.60
N ASP A 246 -3.88 7.31 28.60
CA ASP A 246 -4.96 8.29 28.77
C ASP A 246 -5.72 8.51 27.47
N LEU A 247 -5.08 8.25 26.33
CA LEU A 247 -5.65 8.35 24.99
C LEU A 247 -5.09 7.27 24.07
N ILE A 248 -5.96 6.62 23.30
CA ILE A 248 -5.61 5.74 22.18
C ILE A 248 -5.92 6.48 20.88
N ILE A 249 -4.99 6.49 19.94
CA ILE A 249 -5.17 7.05 18.59
C ILE A 249 -4.99 5.93 17.57
N LEU A 250 -5.99 5.72 16.73
CA LEU A 250 -5.88 4.81 15.59
C LEU A 250 -6.09 5.55 14.28
N THR A 251 -5.29 5.23 13.26
CA THR A 251 -5.41 5.85 11.94
C THR A 251 -5.75 4.82 10.87
N ALA A 252 -6.70 5.12 9.99
CA ALA A 252 -7.09 4.27 8.87
C ALA A 252 -7.16 5.08 7.56
N GLN A 253 -6.66 4.51 6.47
CA GLN A 253 -6.64 5.13 5.14
C GLN A 253 -7.69 4.54 4.20
N GLN A 254 -8.19 3.34 4.48
CA GLN A 254 -9.10 2.59 3.62
C GLN A 254 -10.35 2.13 4.36
N LEU A 255 -11.44 1.87 3.64
CA LEU A 255 -12.72 1.47 4.25
C LEU A 255 -12.59 0.22 5.13
N PHE A 256 -11.94 -0.84 4.66
CA PHE A 256 -11.78 -2.06 5.44
C PHE A 256 -10.91 -1.89 6.69
N THR A 257 -9.87 -1.05 6.63
CA THR A 257 -9.05 -0.72 7.81
C THR A 257 -9.82 0.13 8.82
N ALA A 258 -10.74 0.99 8.36
CA ALA A 258 -11.65 1.73 9.23
C ALA A 258 -12.64 0.79 9.94
N ALA A 259 -13.13 -0.26 9.25
CA ALA A 259 -13.97 -1.27 9.89
C ALA A 259 -13.21 -2.03 10.98
N LYS A 260 -11.92 -2.33 10.78
CA LYS A 260 -11.06 -2.91 11.82
C LYS A 260 -10.82 -1.96 12.98
N LEU A 261 -10.65 -0.66 12.70
CA LEU A 261 -10.61 0.37 13.74
C LEU A 261 -11.91 0.42 14.54
N PHE A 262 -13.06 0.35 13.87
CA PHE A 262 -14.38 0.33 14.53
C PHE A 262 -14.52 -0.88 15.49
N GLU A 263 -14.04 -2.06 15.11
CA GLU A 263 -13.99 -3.24 16.00
C GLU A 263 -13.15 -2.97 17.26
N VAL A 264 -11.98 -2.31 17.12
CA VAL A 264 -11.17 -1.89 18.28
C VAL A 264 -11.95 -0.91 19.14
N ALA A 265 -12.54 0.11 18.50
CA ALA A 265 -13.23 1.20 19.17
C ALA A 265 -14.40 0.71 20.02
N LYS A 266 -15.20 -0.23 19.48
CA LYS A 266 -16.28 -0.87 20.22
C LYS A 266 -15.76 -1.61 21.45
N THR A 267 -14.73 -2.44 21.29
CA THR A 267 -14.11 -3.21 22.38
C THR A 267 -13.60 -2.29 23.49
N VAL A 268 -12.87 -1.23 23.14
CA VAL A 268 -12.34 -0.24 24.11
C VAL A 268 -13.47 0.53 24.80
N SER A 269 -14.53 0.89 24.07
CA SER A 269 -15.68 1.62 24.64
C SER A 269 -16.47 0.81 25.67
N GLU A 270 -16.55 -0.51 25.49
CA GLU A 270 -17.25 -1.43 26.40
C GLU A 270 -16.49 -1.60 27.73
N GLU A 271 -15.16 -1.48 27.71
CA GLU A 271 -14.29 -1.62 28.89
C GLU A 271 -14.05 -0.29 29.67
N GLN A 272 -14.72 0.79 29.26
CA GLN A 272 -15.00 2.06 29.98
C GLN A 272 -13.85 2.92 30.53
N ASN A 273 -12.56 2.60 30.34
CA ASN A 273 -11.49 3.34 31.05
C ASN A 273 -10.52 4.17 30.21
N VAL A 274 -10.65 4.20 28.88
CA VAL A 274 -9.70 4.95 28.01
C VAL A 274 -10.42 5.66 26.87
N LYS A 275 -10.03 6.91 26.60
CA LYS A 275 -10.51 7.67 25.44
C LYS A 275 -9.91 7.10 24.16
N LEU A 276 -10.72 6.91 23.12
CA LEU A 276 -10.25 6.56 21.79
C LEU A 276 -10.50 7.72 20.83
N ALA A 277 -9.47 8.10 20.09
CA ALA A 277 -9.53 9.03 19.00
C ALA A 277 -9.10 8.36 17.69
N PHE A 278 -9.57 8.88 16.58
CA PHE A 278 -9.31 8.31 15.27
C PHE A 278 -9.14 9.35 14.18
N GLY A 279 -8.43 8.98 13.12
CA GLY A 279 -8.23 9.84 11.96
C GLY A 279 -7.74 9.06 10.74
N GLY A 280 -7.37 9.78 9.69
CA GLY A 280 -6.91 9.22 8.43
C GLY A 280 -7.85 9.48 7.27
N ARG A 281 -7.34 9.29 6.04
CA ARG A 281 -7.93 9.84 4.81
C ARG A 281 -9.34 9.35 4.54
N ILE A 282 -9.66 8.10 4.88
CA ILE A 282 -10.99 7.53 4.62
C ILE A 282 -12.11 8.33 5.30
N PHE A 283 -11.84 8.92 6.46
CA PHE A 283 -12.81 9.75 7.17
C PHE A 283 -13.00 11.12 6.53
N SER A 284 -12.04 11.61 5.73
CA SER A 284 -12.19 12.79 4.88
C SER A 284 -12.98 12.48 3.62
N ILE A 285 -12.70 11.32 2.99
CA ILE A 285 -13.42 10.87 1.78
C ILE A 285 -14.88 10.54 2.10
N VAL A 286 -15.13 9.91 3.25
CA VAL A 286 -16.46 9.44 3.67
C VAL A 286 -16.82 10.01 5.04
N PRO A 287 -17.25 11.29 5.13
CA PRO A 287 -17.55 11.93 6.40
C PRO A 287 -18.59 11.20 7.25
N ARG A 288 -19.54 10.47 6.63
CA ARG A 288 -20.57 9.70 7.37
C ARG A 288 -19.97 8.62 8.28
N LEU A 289 -18.79 8.07 7.96
CA LEU A 289 -18.11 7.08 8.82
C LEU A 289 -17.76 7.65 10.21
N ARG A 290 -17.57 8.97 10.32
CA ARG A 290 -17.24 9.64 11.59
C ARG A 290 -18.32 9.43 12.65
N HIS A 291 -19.58 9.28 12.24
CA HIS A 291 -20.72 9.06 13.15
C HIS A 291 -20.93 7.58 13.52
N ARG A 292 -20.20 6.67 12.87
CA ARG A 292 -20.26 5.23 13.17
C ARG A 292 -19.25 4.81 14.23
N ILE A 293 -18.12 5.52 14.37
CA ILE A 293 -17.03 5.10 15.25
C ILE A 293 -17.19 5.69 16.66
N PRO A 294 -17.19 4.85 17.71
CA PRO A 294 -17.20 5.33 19.09
C PRO A 294 -15.82 5.89 19.45
N GLY A 295 -15.68 7.21 19.31
CA GLY A 295 -14.44 7.91 19.62
C GLY A 295 -14.44 9.35 19.13
N TYR A 296 -13.30 10.02 19.30
CA TYR A 296 -13.10 11.40 18.88
C TYR A 296 -12.41 11.46 17.51
N PHE A 297 -13.09 12.00 16.51
CA PHE A 297 -12.46 12.28 15.22
C PHE A 297 -11.44 13.41 15.39
N LEU A 298 -10.21 13.19 14.92
CA LEU A 298 -9.07 14.11 15.07
C LEU A 298 -9.01 15.21 14.00
N GLY A 299 -10.01 15.34 13.15
CA GLY A 299 -10.00 16.33 12.07
C GLY A 299 -9.35 15.80 10.79
N GLU A 300 -9.27 16.67 9.79
CA GLU A 300 -8.84 16.33 8.43
C GLU A 300 -7.35 16.63 8.19
N THR A 301 -6.73 17.37 9.10
CA THR A 301 -5.32 17.77 9.04
C THR A 301 -4.55 17.31 10.28
N ILE A 302 -3.22 17.21 10.16
CA ILE A 302 -2.36 16.82 11.29
C ILE A 302 -2.33 17.95 12.33
N GLU A 303 -2.38 19.19 11.85
CA GLU A 303 -2.48 20.40 12.65
C GLU A 303 -3.71 20.34 13.58
N GLU A 304 -4.91 20.14 13.01
CA GLU A 304 -6.16 19.94 13.77
C GLU A 304 -6.06 18.78 14.76
N ALA A 305 -5.44 17.67 14.34
CA ALA A 305 -5.27 16.51 15.21
C ALA A 305 -4.47 16.84 16.47
N THR A 306 -3.39 17.61 16.35
CA THR A 306 -2.61 18.02 17.54
C THR A 306 -3.40 18.89 18.50
N GLU A 307 -4.21 19.83 17.98
CA GLU A 307 -5.06 20.71 18.80
C GLU A 307 -6.18 19.93 19.51
N ILE A 308 -6.79 18.98 18.82
CA ILE A 308 -7.85 18.13 19.38
C ILE A 308 -7.28 17.22 20.46
N VAL A 309 -6.10 16.61 20.24
CA VAL A 309 -5.42 15.80 21.27
C VAL A 309 -5.14 16.61 22.53
N ASP A 310 -4.61 17.82 22.39
CA ASP A 310 -4.37 18.72 23.52
C ASP A 310 -5.66 19.00 24.30
N ARG A 311 -6.76 19.27 23.58
CA ARG A 311 -8.08 19.51 24.18
C ARG A 311 -8.58 18.27 24.93
N LEU A 312 -8.48 17.08 24.33
CA LEU A 312 -8.97 15.83 24.91
C LEU A 312 -8.23 15.45 26.19
N LEU A 313 -6.94 15.75 26.29
CA LEU A 313 -6.13 15.44 27.48
C LEU A 313 -6.17 16.55 28.54
N THR A 314 -6.53 17.77 28.16
CA THR A 314 -6.63 18.90 29.10
C THR A 314 -8.03 19.05 29.69
N PHE A 315 -9.07 18.75 28.92
CA PHE A 315 -10.46 18.98 29.30
C PHE A 315 -11.28 17.69 29.29
N SER A 316 -12.35 17.68 30.09
CA SER A 316 -13.39 16.65 29.98
C SER A 316 -14.27 16.97 28.78
N VAL A 317 -14.12 16.16 27.72
CA VAL A 317 -14.90 16.29 26.50
C VAL A 317 -15.88 15.12 26.43
N PRO A 318 -17.20 15.35 26.29
CA PRO A 318 -18.17 14.26 26.20
C PRO A 318 -17.89 13.40 24.96
N VAL A 319 -18.03 12.09 25.11
CA VAL A 319 -17.86 11.15 24.00
C VAL A 319 -18.95 11.43 22.96
N PRO A 320 -18.61 11.58 21.67
CA PRO A 320 -19.60 11.77 20.62
C PRO A 320 -20.62 10.63 20.57
N ALA A 321 -21.89 10.95 20.32
CA ALA A 321 -22.92 9.95 20.08
C ALA A 321 -22.64 9.21 18.77
N THR A 322 -22.89 7.90 18.75
CA THR A 322 -22.72 7.05 17.57
C THR A 322 -24.05 6.50 17.07
N GLU A 323 -24.14 6.32 15.76
CA GLU A 323 -25.29 5.68 15.12
C GLU A 323 -25.21 4.17 15.23
N ASN A 324 -26.27 3.56 15.76
CA ASN A 324 -26.35 2.10 15.86
C ASN A 324 -26.41 1.46 14.48
N VAL A 325 -25.69 0.34 14.33
CA VAL A 325 -25.80 -0.55 13.19
C VAL A 325 -27.07 -1.41 13.36
N PRO A 326 -28.02 -1.42 12.41
CA PRO A 326 -29.21 -2.27 12.48
C PRO A 326 -28.88 -3.77 12.57
N ASP A 327 -29.69 -4.55 13.28
CA ASP A 327 -29.48 -6.00 13.45
C ASP A 327 -29.39 -6.76 12.13
N PHE A 328 -30.22 -6.37 11.16
CA PHE A 328 -30.23 -6.91 9.81
C PHE A 328 -28.84 -6.92 9.14
N TYR A 329 -28.02 -5.88 9.34
CA TYR A 329 -26.66 -5.85 8.78
C TYR A 329 -25.70 -6.80 9.50
N ARG A 330 -25.93 -7.10 10.79
CA ARG A 330 -25.17 -8.13 11.52
C ARG A 330 -25.49 -9.52 10.99
N GLU A 331 -26.76 -9.78 10.69
CA GLU A 331 -27.21 -11.03 10.07
C GLU A 331 -26.61 -11.19 8.67
N ALA A 332 -26.68 -10.14 7.84
CA ALA A 332 -26.08 -10.10 6.51
C ALA A 332 -24.55 -10.35 6.55
N LEU A 333 -23.84 -9.70 7.48
CA LEU A 333 -22.39 -9.89 7.68
C LEU A 333 -22.05 -11.32 8.07
N THR A 334 -22.86 -11.95 8.92
CA THR A 334 -22.66 -13.34 9.35
C THR A 334 -22.86 -14.28 8.17
N ALA A 335 -23.99 -14.14 7.47
CA ALA A 335 -24.31 -14.95 6.28
C ALA A 335 -23.24 -14.79 5.19
N PHE A 336 -22.74 -13.58 4.94
CA PHE A 336 -21.67 -13.35 3.98
C PHE A 336 -20.38 -14.08 4.38
N ARG A 337 -19.94 -13.98 5.65
CA ARG A 337 -18.73 -14.65 6.12
C ARG A 337 -18.81 -16.18 6.02
N GLU A 338 -19.96 -16.75 6.36
CA GLU A 338 -20.18 -18.20 6.32
C GLU A 338 -20.16 -18.75 4.89
N ASN A 339 -20.61 -17.95 3.92
CA ASN A 339 -20.71 -18.35 2.51
C ASN A 339 -19.56 -17.84 1.62
N GLN A 340 -18.70 -16.94 2.11
CA GLN A 340 -17.64 -16.30 1.33
C GLN A 340 -16.78 -17.32 0.56
N ALA A 341 -16.31 -18.37 1.22
CA ALA A 341 -15.46 -19.38 0.59
C ALA A 341 -16.18 -20.15 -0.53
N LEU A 342 -17.50 -20.36 -0.41
CA LEU A 342 -18.33 -21.02 -1.42
C LEU A 342 -18.56 -20.09 -2.63
N ILE A 343 -18.87 -18.82 -2.37
CA ILE A 343 -19.04 -17.78 -3.39
C ILE A 343 -17.76 -17.64 -4.22
N GLU A 344 -16.61 -17.49 -3.55
CA GLU A 344 -15.31 -17.38 -4.22
C GLU A 344 -15.00 -18.67 -5.01
N ALA A 345 -15.24 -19.86 -4.45
CA ALA A 345 -15.02 -21.10 -5.19
C ALA A 345 -15.90 -21.22 -6.45
N ALA A 346 -17.18 -20.84 -6.36
CA ALA A 346 -18.11 -20.86 -7.48
C ALA A 346 -17.76 -19.83 -8.56
N ALA A 347 -17.44 -18.60 -8.16
CA ALA A 347 -16.99 -17.55 -9.08
C ALA A 347 -15.73 -17.98 -9.85
N TRP A 348 -14.74 -18.56 -9.16
CA TRP A 348 -13.53 -19.08 -9.82
C TRP A 348 -13.84 -20.22 -10.80
N ASN A 349 -14.77 -21.11 -10.43
CA ASN A 349 -15.16 -22.22 -11.31
C ASN A 349 -15.78 -21.76 -12.62
N SER A 350 -16.50 -20.63 -12.60
CA SER A 350 -17.04 -19.97 -13.79
C SER A 350 -15.93 -19.29 -14.63
N LEU A 351 -14.98 -18.62 -13.97
CA LEU A 351 -13.95 -17.81 -14.63
C LEU A 351 -12.77 -18.60 -15.19
N LYS A 352 -12.42 -19.75 -14.59
CA LYS A 352 -11.20 -20.50 -14.93
C LYS A 352 -11.15 -20.97 -16.40
N SER A 353 -12.30 -21.16 -17.05
CA SER A 353 -12.39 -21.49 -18.48
C SER A 353 -12.16 -20.28 -19.40
N GLY A 354 -12.32 -19.05 -18.90
CA GLY A 354 -12.19 -17.80 -19.65
C GLY A 354 -10.76 -17.27 -19.76
N GLY A 355 -9.75 -17.99 -19.25
CA GLY A 355 -8.34 -17.61 -19.37
C GLY A 355 -7.87 -16.53 -18.39
N LEU A 356 -8.69 -16.15 -17.40
CA LEU A 356 -8.31 -15.21 -16.34
C LEU A 356 -7.16 -15.81 -15.50
N PRO A 357 -5.99 -15.16 -15.43
CA PRO A 357 -4.92 -15.60 -14.54
C PRO A 357 -5.40 -15.61 -13.08
N TYR A 358 -5.13 -16.71 -12.37
CA TYR A 358 -5.58 -16.92 -10.99
C TYR A 358 -5.16 -15.78 -10.04
N GLU A 359 -4.00 -15.16 -10.27
CA GLU A 359 -3.48 -14.08 -9.44
C GLU A 359 -4.36 -12.81 -9.48
N HIS A 360 -4.88 -12.45 -10.66
CA HIS A 360 -5.80 -11.31 -10.80
C HIS A 360 -7.13 -11.60 -10.09
N TYR A 361 -7.61 -12.84 -10.19
CA TYR A 361 -8.81 -13.30 -9.49
C TYR A 361 -8.64 -13.21 -7.97
N THR A 362 -7.56 -13.76 -7.41
CA THR A 362 -7.31 -13.73 -5.96
C THR A 362 -7.16 -12.31 -5.42
N ASN A 363 -6.56 -11.42 -6.19
CA ASN A 363 -6.42 -10.01 -5.80
C ASN A 363 -7.78 -9.30 -5.81
N ALA A 364 -8.60 -9.51 -6.84
CA ALA A 364 -9.94 -8.93 -6.92
C ALA A 364 -10.84 -9.40 -5.76
N ASN A 365 -10.84 -10.70 -5.48
CA ASN A 365 -11.56 -11.27 -4.33
C ASN A 365 -11.11 -10.64 -3.02
N LEU A 366 -9.79 -10.57 -2.80
CA LEU A 366 -9.25 -10.13 -1.51
C LEU A 366 -9.80 -8.77 -1.10
N HIS A 367 -9.85 -7.83 -2.04
CA HIS A 367 -10.31 -6.48 -1.77
C HIS A 367 -11.84 -6.37 -1.79
N LEU A 368 -12.53 -6.97 -2.78
CA LEU A 368 -14.00 -6.93 -2.84
C LEU A 368 -14.61 -7.50 -1.56
N SER A 369 -14.15 -8.67 -1.12
CA SER A 369 -14.64 -9.31 0.10
C SER A 369 -14.36 -8.48 1.36
N ARG A 370 -13.21 -7.78 1.41
CA ARG A 370 -12.86 -6.87 2.52
C ARG A 370 -13.76 -5.65 2.56
N ASP A 371 -14.09 -5.08 1.40
CA ASP A 371 -14.92 -3.89 1.33
C ASP A 371 -16.39 -4.23 1.61
N ILE A 372 -16.90 -5.37 1.11
CA ILE A 372 -18.25 -5.88 1.47
C ILE A 372 -18.34 -6.07 2.98
N TYR A 373 -17.35 -6.74 3.57
CA TYR A 373 -17.27 -6.89 5.02
C TYR A 373 -17.32 -5.54 5.74
N ALA A 374 -16.59 -4.55 5.24
CA ALA A 374 -16.50 -3.24 5.85
C ALA A 374 -17.83 -2.47 5.79
N ALA A 375 -18.47 -2.45 4.63
CA ALA A 375 -19.77 -1.82 4.43
C ALA A 375 -20.86 -2.44 5.31
N LEU A 376 -20.92 -3.78 5.36
CA LEU A 376 -21.81 -4.51 6.26
C LEU A 376 -21.49 -4.24 7.74
N THR A 377 -20.21 -4.14 8.10
CA THR A 377 -19.77 -3.80 9.47
C THR A 377 -20.24 -2.41 9.90
N PHE A 378 -20.21 -1.44 8.98
CA PHE A 378 -20.69 -0.08 9.23
C PHE A 378 -22.22 0.08 9.08
N GLY A 379 -22.92 -0.95 8.64
CA GLY A 379 -24.38 -0.98 8.55
C GLY A 379 -24.94 -0.18 7.37
N ASP A 380 -24.19 -0.09 6.27
CA ASP A 380 -24.59 0.67 5.09
C ASP A 380 -23.80 0.18 3.87
N ILE A 381 -24.49 -0.49 2.94
CA ILE A 381 -23.87 -1.08 1.74
C ILE A 381 -23.35 -0.03 0.77
N GLU A 382 -23.89 1.19 0.82
CA GLU A 382 -23.48 2.30 -0.04
C GLU A 382 -22.05 2.77 0.25
N PHE A 383 -21.45 2.36 1.37
CA PHE A 383 -20.02 2.63 1.62
C PHE A 383 -19.10 1.96 0.60
N LEU A 384 -19.53 0.88 -0.05
CA LEU A 384 -18.82 0.32 -1.20
C LEU A 384 -18.65 1.35 -2.33
N GLY A 385 -19.63 2.25 -2.48
CA GLY A 385 -19.62 3.36 -3.44
C GLY A 385 -18.45 4.31 -3.29
N ALA A 386 -18.00 4.55 -2.06
CA ALA A 386 -16.87 5.46 -1.79
C ALA A 386 -15.52 4.88 -2.23
N GLU A 387 -15.44 3.55 -2.30
CA GLU A 387 -14.34 2.83 -2.92
C GLU A 387 -14.67 2.48 -4.37
N ILE A 388 -15.65 3.05 -5.09
CA ILE A 388 -15.81 2.72 -6.54
C ILE A 388 -14.61 3.19 -7.37
N ALA A 389 -13.86 4.19 -6.91
CA ALA A 389 -12.51 4.47 -7.43
C ALA A 389 -11.55 3.26 -7.29
N TRP A 390 -11.85 2.29 -6.43
CA TRP A 390 -11.15 1.01 -6.27
C TRP A 390 -11.45 0.00 -7.39
N VAL A 391 -12.64 0.02 -8.00
CA VAL A 391 -12.92 -0.74 -9.25
C VAL A 391 -12.02 -0.20 -10.37
N GLU A 392 -11.86 1.13 -10.47
CA GLU A 392 -10.87 1.78 -11.34
C GLU A 392 -9.40 1.50 -10.93
N LYS A 393 -9.08 1.43 -9.63
CA LYS A 393 -7.76 0.98 -9.15
C LYS A 393 -7.49 -0.50 -9.49
N LEU A 394 -8.51 -1.35 -9.56
CA LEU A 394 -8.35 -2.75 -9.96
C LEU A 394 -7.92 -2.85 -11.44
N LEU A 395 -8.52 -2.00 -12.28
CA LEU A 395 -8.21 -1.85 -13.70
C LEU A 395 -6.79 -1.35 -13.93
N LEU A 396 -6.35 -0.34 -13.18
CA LEU A 396 -5.06 0.32 -13.39
C LEU A 396 -3.89 -0.38 -12.66
N ASN A 397 -4.06 -0.83 -11.41
CA ASN A 397 -2.94 -1.31 -10.59
C ASN A 397 -2.67 -2.81 -10.68
N TYR A 398 -3.64 -3.62 -11.10
CA TYR A 398 -3.50 -5.08 -11.14
C TYR A 398 -3.53 -5.66 -12.55
N SER A 399 -3.47 -4.84 -13.60
CA SER A 399 -3.46 -5.30 -15.01
C SER A 399 -4.66 -6.19 -15.38
N MET A 400 -5.83 -5.98 -14.77
CA MET A 400 -7.07 -6.64 -15.22
C MET A 400 -7.76 -5.70 -16.23
N PRO A 401 -7.83 -6.04 -17.52
CA PRO A 401 -8.59 -5.29 -18.52
C PRO A 401 -10.04 -5.12 -18.09
N VAL A 402 -10.67 -4.04 -18.53
CA VAL A 402 -12.05 -3.67 -18.17
C VAL A 402 -13.03 -4.80 -18.48
N GLU A 403 -12.80 -5.49 -19.60
CA GLU A 403 -13.60 -6.63 -20.02
C GLU A 403 -13.47 -7.79 -19.04
N MET A 404 -12.28 -8.02 -18.46
CA MET A 404 -12.08 -9.07 -17.46
C MET A 404 -12.72 -8.71 -16.10
N LEU A 405 -12.80 -7.42 -15.76
CA LEU A 405 -13.48 -6.97 -14.54
C LEU A 405 -15.00 -7.16 -14.62
N GLN A 406 -15.60 -6.87 -15.77
CA GLN A 406 -17.02 -7.17 -16.01
C GLN A 406 -17.31 -8.66 -15.85
N HIS A 407 -16.51 -9.53 -16.46
CA HIS A 407 -16.65 -10.98 -16.29
C HIS A 407 -16.48 -11.40 -14.83
N TYR A 408 -15.50 -10.82 -14.12
CA TYR A 408 -15.29 -11.10 -12.71
C TYR A 408 -16.49 -10.71 -11.85
N LEU A 409 -16.99 -9.48 -11.97
CA LEU A 409 -18.14 -9.00 -11.20
C LEU A 409 -19.39 -9.81 -11.51
N HIS A 410 -19.64 -10.12 -12.79
CA HIS A 410 -20.76 -10.98 -13.20
C HIS A 410 -20.65 -12.37 -12.56
N ALA A 411 -19.48 -13.02 -12.61
CA ALA A 411 -19.28 -14.33 -12.01
C ALA A 411 -19.41 -14.31 -10.49
N TYR A 412 -18.94 -13.24 -9.83
CA TYR A 412 -19.07 -13.07 -8.39
C TYR A 412 -20.54 -12.80 -7.99
N HIS A 413 -21.25 -11.99 -8.76
CA HIS A 413 -22.68 -11.72 -8.59
C HIS A 413 -23.52 -13.00 -8.69
N GLN A 414 -23.35 -13.77 -9.77
CA GLN A 414 -24.05 -15.05 -9.95
C GLN A 414 -23.75 -16.05 -8.82
N ALA A 415 -22.50 -16.12 -8.36
CA ALA A 415 -22.14 -16.94 -7.21
C ALA A 415 -22.79 -16.41 -5.91
N ALA A 416 -22.84 -15.10 -5.72
CA ALA A 416 -23.50 -14.49 -4.56
C ALA A 416 -25.01 -14.78 -4.55
N GLU A 417 -25.69 -14.72 -5.70
CA GLU A 417 -27.11 -15.10 -5.85
C GLU A 417 -27.39 -16.55 -5.40
N GLU A 418 -26.45 -17.47 -5.62
CA GLU A 418 -26.61 -18.88 -5.24
C GLU A 418 -26.53 -19.10 -3.72
N PHE A 419 -25.66 -18.37 -3.03
CA PHE A 419 -25.32 -18.64 -1.62
C PHE A 419 -25.83 -17.59 -0.62
N LEU A 420 -26.18 -16.38 -1.06
CA LEU A 420 -26.67 -15.31 -0.18
C LEU A 420 -28.19 -15.19 -0.31
N THR A 421 -28.88 -15.32 0.83
CA THR A 421 -30.35 -15.21 0.91
C THR A 421 -30.74 -14.37 2.12
N GLY A 422 -32.00 -13.93 2.17
CA GLY A 422 -32.52 -13.17 3.30
C GLY A 422 -31.75 -11.86 3.47
N PRO A 423 -31.23 -11.53 4.67
CA PRO A 423 -30.53 -10.27 4.88
C PRO A 423 -29.31 -10.03 4.00
N ALA A 424 -28.64 -11.07 3.53
CA ALA A 424 -27.47 -10.93 2.66
C ALA A 424 -27.81 -10.61 1.20
N GLU A 425 -29.09 -10.65 0.80
CA GLU A 425 -29.54 -10.25 -0.55
C GLU A 425 -29.16 -8.81 -0.89
N LEU A 426 -28.98 -7.94 0.11
CA LEU A 426 -28.50 -6.57 -0.11
C LEU A 426 -27.13 -6.51 -0.82
N VAL A 427 -26.28 -7.53 -0.62
CA VAL A 427 -24.96 -7.63 -1.28
C VAL A 427 -25.16 -8.01 -2.75
N VAL A 428 -26.10 -8.91 -3.01
CA VAL A 428 -26.51 -9.33 -4.36
C VAL A 428 -27.07 -8.14 -5.14
N ASP A 429 -28.01 -7.41 -4.54
CA ASP A 429 -28.63 -6.22 -5.14
C ASP A 429 -27.58 -5.17 -5.52
N TRP A 430 -26.61 -4.93 -4.63
CA TRP A 430 -25.51 -4.00 -4.89
C TRP A 430 -24.60 -4.49 -6.03
N LEU A 431 -24.25 -5.78 -6.05
CA LEU A 431 -23.44 -6.37 -7.13
C LEU A 431 -24.14 -6.27 -8.48
N ALA A 432 -25.47 -6.49 -8.52
CA ALA A 432 -26.28 -6.32 -9.72
C ALA A 432 -26.27 -4.87 -10.23
N GLU A 433 -26.28 -3.88 -9.33
CA GLU A 433 -26.17 -2.48 -9.70
C GLU A 433 -24.77 -2.11 -10.20
N ALA A 434 -23.72 -2.58 -9.51
CA ALA A 434 -22.34 -2.37 -9.91
C ALA A 434 -22.06 -2.93 -11.31
N GLU A 435 -22.60 -4.11 -11.62
CA GLU A 435 -22.52 -4.74 -12.95
C GLU A 435 -23.17 -3.86 -14.04
N ARG A 436 -24.39 -3.35 -13.79
CA ARG A 436 -25.08 -2.44 -14.72
C ARG A 436 -24.31 -1.15 -14.96
N ASN A 437 -23.78 -0.54 -13.90
CA ASN A 437 -23.04 0.71 -14.00
C ASN A 437 -21.74 0.55 -14.79
N LEU A 438 -21.03 -0.57 -14.61
CA LEU A 438 -19.80 -0.86 -15.36
C LEU A 438 -20.06 -1.08 -16.86
N ALA A 439 -21.20 -1.66 -17.23
CA ALA A 439 -21.60 -1.82 -18.63
C ALA A 439 -21.86 -0.48 -19.34
N LEU A 440 -22.46 0.49 -18.64
CA LEU A 440 -22.71 1.83 -19.17
C LEU A 440 -21.43 2.63 -19.45
N VAL A 441 -20.37 2.41 -18.66
CA VAL A 441 -19.08 3.07 -18.86
C VAL A 441 -18.38 2.53 -20.11
N THR A 442 -18.42 1.22 -20.35
CA THR A 442 -17.78 0.60 -21.52
C THR A 442 -18.46 0.87 -22.85
N ASP A 443 -19.75 1.23 -22.85
CA ASP A 443 -20.48 1.62 -24.07
C ASP A 443 -20.26 3.10 -24.46
N SER A 444 -19.59 3.88 -23.60
CA SER A 444 -19.38 5.33 -23.77
C SER A 444 -17.97 5.73 -24.26
N ASP A 445 -17.05 4.75 -24.36
CA ASP A 445 -15.72 4.85 -24.99
C ASP A 445 -15.72 4.20 -26.38
#